data_AF-A0A2U8WEC2-F1
#
_entry.id   AF-A0A2U8WEC2-F1
#
_cell.length_a   1.000
_cell.length_b   1.000
_cell.length_c   1.000
_cell.angle_alpha   90.00
_cell.angle_beta   90.00
_cell.angle_gamma   90.00
#
_symmetry.space_group_name_H-M   'P 1'
#
loop_
_entity.id
_entity.type
_entity.pdbx_description
1 polymer ?
#
loop_
_entity_poly.entity_id
_entity_poly.type
_entity_poly.pdbx_seq_one_letter_code
_entity_poly.pdbx_strand_id
1 'polypeptide(L)'
;MMTVLKPKGRAMMWSVADELAVTKRHLTEEEARRAVEIARVAEQIRCGQDPAAAEQALRETEATLATLRARRSSLEAIQKHP
;
A
#
# COMPACT_ATOMS: atom_id res chain seq x y z
N MET A 1 -47.33 -16.22 -10.99
CA MET A 1 -46.61 -15.10 -10.37
C MET A 1 -45.39 -15.65 -9.63
N MET A 2 -44.22 -15.57 -10.25
CA MET A 2 -42.95 -15.91 -9.61
C MET A 2 -42.03 -14.71 -9.76
N THR A 3 -41.55 -14.20 -8.63
CA THR A 3 -40.24 -13.54 -8.57
C THR A 3 -39.74 -13.59 -7.13
N VAL A 4 -39.06 -14.70 -6.81
CA VAL A 4 -37.98 -14.69 -5.84
C VAL A 4 -36.75 -14.21 -6.58
N LEU A 5 -36.28 -13.00 -6.29
CA LEU A 5 -34.93 -12.57 -6.64
C LEU A 5 -34.28 -12.06 -5.35
N LYS A 6 -33.48 -12.97 -4.76
CA LYS A 6 -32.55 -12.69 -3.67
C LYS A 6 -31.76 -11.42 -3.97
N PRO A 7 -31.57 -10.49 -3.01
CA PRO A 7 -30.63 -9.41 -3.20
C PRO A 7 -29.23 -10.00 -3.41
N LYS A 8 -28.71 -9.80 -4.61
CA LYS A 8 -27.32 -10.08 -5.00
C LYS A 8 -26.40 -9.12 -4.26
N GLY A 9 -25.38 -9.67 -3.61
CA GLY A 9 -24.13 -8.97 -3.31
C GLY A 9 -24.24 -7.86 -2.29
N ARG A 10 -24.13 -8.21 -1.01
CA ARG A 10 -23.64 -7.31 0.03
C ARG A 10 -22.21 -6.93 -0.39
N ALA A 11 -22.02 -5.83 -1.11
CA ALA A 11 -20.73 -5.15 -1.10
C ALA A 11 -20.42 -4.96 0.38
N MET A 12 -19.43 -5.68 0.92
CA MET A 12 -18.94 -5.38 2.25
C MET A 12 -18.42 -3.95 2.18
N MET A 13 -19.22 -2.98 2.61
CA MET A 13 -18.72 -1.66 2.95
C MET A 13 -17.71 -1.90 4.05
N TRP A 14 -16.43 -1.98 3.69
CA TRP A 14 -15.36 -2.00 4.66
C TRP A 14 -15.49 -0.76 5.51
N SER A 15 -15.42 -0.93 6.82
CA SER A 15 -15.44 0.22 7.71
C SER A 15 -14.15 1.02 7.51
N VAL A 16 -14.18 2.31 7.86
CA VAL A 16 -12.96 3.15 7.89
C VAL A 16 -11.88 2.50 8.76
N ALA A 17 -12.26 1.75 9.80
CA ALA A 17 -11.32 1.00 10.63
C ALA A 17 -10.67 -0.17 9.87
N ASP A 18 -11.43 -0.94 9.08
CA ASP A 18 -10.90 -2.02 8.24
C ASP A 18 -9.95 -1.48 7.18
N GLU A 19 -10.35 -0.40 6.49
CA GLU A 19 -9.48 0.26 5.50
C GLU A 19 -8.19 0.80 6.12
N LEU A 20 -8.27 1.35 7.34
CA LEU A 20 -7.10 1.85 8.06
C LEU A 20 -6.16 0.70 8.45
N ALA A 21 -6.71 -0.44 8.90
CA ALA A 21 -5.93 -1.62 9.24
C ALA A 21 -5.19 -2.18 8.00
N VAL A 22 -5.89 -2.30 6.87
CA VAL A 22 -5.29 -2.73 5.60
C VAL A 22 -4.21 -1.75 5.14
N THR A 23 -4.46 -0.43 5.19
CA THR A 23 -3.50 0.60 4.81
C THR A 23 -2.24 0.54 5.68
N LYS A 24 -2.37 0.34 7.00
CA LYS A 24 -1.23 0.19 7.92
C LYS A 24 -0.41 -1.06 7.63
N ARG A 25 -1.07 -2.18 7.33
CA ARG A 25 -0.38 -3.40 6.92
C ARG A 25 0.39 -3.19 5.62
N HIS A 26 -0.24 -2.60 4.62
CA HIS A 26 0.40 -2.35 3.33
C HIS A 26 1.59 -1.39 3.45
N LEU A 27 1.49 -0.36 4.30
CA LEU A 27 2.64 0.49 4.65
C LEU A 27 3.83 -0.32 5.19
N THR A 28 3.57 -1.27 6.10
CA THR A 28 4.63 -2.10 6.68
C THR A 28 5.29 -2.98 5.61
N GLU A 29 4.50 -3.55 4.71
CA GLU A 29 4.98 -4.39 3.61
C GLU A 29 5.84 -3.59 2.61
N GLU A 30 5.40 -2.39 2.23
CA GLU A 30 6.17 -1.53 1.31
C GLU A 30 7.40 -0.91 1.99
N GLU A 31 7.38 -0.65 3.30
CA GLU A 31 8.58 -0.23 4.05
C GLU A 31 9.63 -1.34 4.10
N ALA A 32 9.21 -2.59 4.28
CA ALA A 32 10.10 -3.75 4.18
C ALA A 32 10.67 -3.90 2.76
N ARG A 33 9.84 -3.75 1.72
CA ARG A 33 10.31 -3.76 0.32
C ARG A 33 11.32 -2.65 0.06
N ARG A 34 11.07 -1.43 0.55
CA ARG A 34 12.00 -0.30 0.42
C ARG A 34 13.37 -0.63 1.00
N ALA A 35 13.43 -1.27 2.18
CA ALA A 35 14.68 -1.67 2.80
C ALA A 35 15.46 -2.69 1.94
N VAL A 36 14.75 -3.64 1.32
CA VAL A 36 15.35 -4.63 0.40
C VAL A 36 15.91 -3.95 -0.85
N GLU A 37 15.17 -3.04 -1.48
CA GLU A 37 15.66 -2.35 -2.69
C GLU A 37 16.85 -1.43 -2.38
N ILE A 38 16.88 -0.75 -1.22
CA ILE A 38 18.06 0.00 -0.78
C ILE A 38 19.28 -0.91 -0.64
N ALA A 39 19.12 -2.06 0.01
CA ALA A 39 20.22 -3.02 0.16
C ALA A 39 20.71 -3.54 -1.19
N ARG A 40 19.78 -3.78 -2.13
CA ARG A 40 20.09 -4.23 -3.49
C ARG A 40 20.85 -3.18 -4.29
N VAL A 41 20.43 -1.92 -4.26
CA VAL A 41 21.14 -0.80 -4.89
C VAL A 41 22.57 -0.70 -4.34
N ALA A 42 22.72 -0.72 -3.01
CA ALA A 42 24.03 -0.66 -2.37
C ALA A 42 24.94 -1.83 -2.79
N GLU A 43 24.39 -3.04 -2.87
CA GLU A 43 25.12 -4.23 -3.29
C GLU A 43 25.56 -4.17 -4.76
N GLN A 44 24.69 -3.70 -5.66
CA GLN A 44 25.02 -3.54 -7.08
C GLN A 44 26.13 -2.51 -7.28
N ILE A 45 26.03 -1.35 -6.61
CA ILE A 45 27.09 -0.32 -6.62
C ILE A 45 28.41 -0.91 -6.11
N ARG A 46 28.38 -1.64 -4.99
CA ARG A 46 29.57 -2.27 -4.39
C ARG A 46 30.23 -3.26 -5.34
N CYS A 47 29.45 -4.01 -6.12
CA CYS A 47 29.95 -4.98 -7.09
C CYS A 47 30.27 -4.38 -8.47
N GLY A 48 30.14 -3.05 -8.65
CA GLY A 48 30.34 -2.39 -9.94
C GLY A 48 29.31 -2.77 -11.00
N GLN A 49 28.14 -3.24 -10.58
CA GLN A 49 27.00 -3.55 -11.43
C GLN A 49 26.14 -2.30 -11.65
N ASP A 50 25.36 -2.28 -12.72
CA ASP A 50 24.40 -1.20 -12.99
C ASP A 50 23.21 -1.28 -12.01
N PRO A 51 22.99 -0.25 -11.16
CA PRO A 51 21.89 -0.23 -10.20
C PRO A 51 20.58 0.33 -10.77
N ALA A 52 20.53 0.80 -12.04
CA ALA A 52 19.42 1.59 -12.56
C ALA A 52 18.04 0.95 -12.37
N ALA A 53 17.93 -0.37 -12.55
CA ALA A 53 16.67 -1.09 -12.36
C ALA A 53 16.23 -1.15 -10.89
N ALA A 54 17.17 -1.36 -9.96
CA ALA A 54 16.85 -1.37 -8.52
C ALA A 54 16.53 0.04 -8.00
N GLU A 55 17.21 1.06 -8.51
CA GLU A 55 16.87 2.45 -8.22
C GLU A 55 15.46 2.82 -8.71
N GLN A 56 15.08 2.34 -9.90
CA GLN A 56 13.74 2.56 -10.42
C GLN A 56 12.68 1.88 -9.54
N ALA A 57 12.90 0.62 -9.15
CA ALA A 57 12.02 -0.09 -8.22
C ALA A 57 11.92 0.60 -6.84
N LEU A 58 13.03 1.15 -6.36
CA LEU A 58 13.05 1.94 -5.13
C LEU A 58 12.17 3.19 -5.26
N ARG A 59 12.32 3.96 -6.36
CA ARG A 59 11.49 5.15 -6.62
C ARG A 59 9.99 4.82 -6.68
N GLU A 60 9.62 3.71 -7.31
CA GLU A 60 8.23 3.25 -7.39
C GLU A 60 7.66 2.85 -6.02
N THR A 61 8.48 2.17 -5.21
CA THR A 61 8.13 1.82 -3.82
C THR A 61 7.94 3.09 -2.98
N GLU A 62 8.82 4.09 -3.11
CA GLU A 62 8.72 5.35 -2.40
C GLU A 62 7.50 6.18 -2.82
N ALA A 63 7.15 6.18 -4.11
CA ALA A 63 5.92 6.81 -4.60
C ALA A 63 4.67 6.14 -4.01
N THR A 64 4.65 4.80 -3.97
CA THR A 64 3.54 4.03 -3.37
C THR A 64 3.41 4.33 -1.88
N LEU A 65 4.52 4.38 -1.14
CA LEU A 65 4.54 4.75 0.27
C LEU A 65 3.98 6.16 0.52
N ALA A 66 4.28 7.13 -0.36
CA ALA A 66 3.73 8.47 -0.25
C ALA A 66 2.19 8.46 -0.38
N THR A 67 1.66 7.74 -1.37
CA THR A 67 0.22 7.57 -1.56
C THR A 67 -0.45 6.89 -0.37
N LEU A 68 0.15 5.82 0.16
CA LEU A 68 -0.39 5.10 1.32
C LEU A 68 -0.38 5.96 2.59
N ARG A 69 0.67 6.76 2.80
CA ARG A 69 0.74 7.70 3.93
C ARG A 69 -0.34 8.78 3.82
N ALA A 70 -0.57 9.33 2.62
CA ALA A 70 -1.66 10.26 2.38
C ALA A 70 -3.03 9.62 2.65
N ARG A 71 -3.26 8.40 2.17
CA ARG A 71 -4.50 7.65 2.41
C ARG A 71 -4.72 7.40 3.91
N ARG A 72 -3.68 6.97 4.63
CA ARG A 72 -3.74 6.79 6.09
C ARG A 72 -4.17 8.07 6.79
N SER A 73 -3.52 9.20 6.47
CA SER A 73 -3.87 10.50 7.07
C SER A 73 -5.33 10.88 6.82
N SER A 74 -5.85 10.66 5.60
CA SER A 74 -7.26 10.91 5.29
C SER A 74 -8.21 10.01 6.07
N LEU A 75 -7.91 8.71 6.17
CA LEU A 75 -8.73 7.75 6.94
C LEU A 75 -8.72 8.07 8.44
N GLU A 76 -7.58 8.47 8.98
CA GLU A 76 -7.46 8.91 10.38
C GLU A 76 -8.26 10.19 10.66
N ALA A 77 -8.32 11.12 9.69
CA ALA A 77 -9.14 12.31 9.80
C ALA A 77 -10.64 11.98 9.82
N ILE A 78 -11.08 11.08 8.94
CA ILE A 78 -12.48 10.61 8.89
C ILE A 78 -12.85 9.88 10.18
N GLN A 79 -11.98 9.03 10.71
CA GLN A 79 -12.26 8.30 11.96
C GLN A 79 -12.38 9.24 13.18
N LYS A 80 -11.64 10.35 13.21
CA LYS A 80 -11.71 11.36 14.28
C LYS A 80 -12.92 12.28 14.18
N HIS A 81 -13.48 12.42 12.97
CA HIS A 81 -14.67 13.22 12.67
C HIS A 81 -15.69 12.36 11.92
N PRO A 82 -16.29 11.36 12.61
CA PRO A 82 -17.18 10.38 11.99
C PRO A 82 -18.49 10.99 11.46
#